data_AF-A0A849S404-F1
#
_entry.id   AF-A0A849S404-F1
#
_cell.length_a   1.000
_cell.length_b   1.000
_cell.length_c   1.000
_cell.angle_alpha   90.00
_cell.angle_beta   90.00
_cell.angle_gamma   90.00
#
_symmetry.space_group_name_H-M   'P 1'
#
loop_
_entity.id
_entity.type
_entity.pdbx_description
1 polymer ?
#
loop_
_entity_poly.entity_id
_entity_poly.type
_entity_poly.pdbx_seq_one_letter_code
_entity_poly.pdbx_strand_id
1 'polypeptide(L)'
;MTSKRPQIYILCEDKNHYYFARKYFELLGIKNILGKYNPKGEGSGADFVTNSYEKRFKAFRHKAGSFLVVIIDDDTRDRIQDLYNIYKPSKNENILIFSPKRNIESWFHFIETGDMDVETHKDEKGKLMDYKSKYNYCKPTEFAKKLKEDICQKGLP
;
A
#
# COMPACT_ATOMS: atom_id res chain seq x y z
N MET A 1 16.58 -14.02 22.62
CA MET A 1 16.70 -13.46 21.25
C MET A 1 16.04 -12.10 21.21
N THR A 2 16.81 -11.02 21.13
CA THR A 2 16.29 -9.65 21.01
C THR A 2 15.81 -9.43 19.57
N SER A 3 14.49 -9.50 19.36
CA SER A 3 13.86 -9.09 18.10
C SER A 3 14.29 -7.65 17.78
N LYS A 4 15.05 -7.44 16.70
CA LYS A 4 15.44 -6.10 16.25
C LYS A 4 14.18 -5.30 15.93
N ARG A 5 14.09 -4.10 16.48
CA ARG A 5 12.92 -3.21 16.30
C ARG A 5 12.75 -2.89 14.80
N PRO A 6 11.54 -3.04 14.23
CA PRO A 6 11.31 -2.65 12.84
C PRO A 6 11.45 -1.13 12.69
N GLN A 7 12.14 -0.69 11.63
CA GLN A 7 12.15 0.70 11.20
C GLN A 7 10.83 1.06 10.52
N ILE A 8 10.25 0.12 9.76
CA ILE A 8 8.92 0.26 9.14
C ILE A 8 8.08 -0.97 9.46
N TYR A 9 6.82 -0.74 9.80
CA TYR A 9 5.78 -1.75 9.85
C TYR A 9 4.69 -1.43 8.82
N ILE A 10 4.50 -2.31 7.83
CA ILE A 10 3.49 -2.16 6.78
C ILE A 10 2.21 -2.88 7.19
N LEU A 11 1.07 -2.18 7.15
CA LEU A 11 -0.26 -2.73 7.27
C LEU A 11 -1.00 -2.48 5.95
N CYS A 12 -1.35 -3.53 5.22
CA CYS A 12 -2.02 -3.36 3.93
C CYS A 12 -3.04 -4.45 3.64
N GLU A 13 -3.81 -4.27 2.58
CA GLU A 13 -4.91 -5.18 2.24
C GLU A 13 -4.42 -6.55 1.81
N ASP A 14 -3.38 -6.63 0.98
CA ASP A 14 -3.00 -7.89 0.37
C ASP A 14 -1.48 -8.05 0.15
N LYS A 15 -1.15 -9.17 -0.48
CA LYS A 15 0.19 -9.59 -0.81
C LYS A 15 0.87 -8.65 -1.82
N ASN A 16 0.17 -8.22 -2.86
CA ASN A 16 0.72 -7.36 -3.91
C ASN A 16 1.14 -6.01 -3.33
N HIS A 17 0.26 -5.40 -2.54
CA HIS A 17 0.56 -4.19 -1.78
C HIS A 17 1.80 -4.34 -0.89
N TYR A 18 1.87 -5.43 -0.12
CA TYR A 18 2.98 -5.66 0.80
C TYR A 18 4.32 -5.78 0.08
N TYR A 19 4.43 -6.64 -0.94
CA TYR A 19 5.70 -6.86 -1.62
C TYR A 19 6.12 -5.66 -2.47
N PHE A 20 5.16 -4.93 -3.05
CA PHE A 20 5.45 -3.68 -3.74
C PHE A 20 6.06 -2.66 -2.76
N ALA A 21 5.34 -2.30 -1.70
CA ALA A 21 5.76 -1.27 -0.76
C ALA A 21 7.05 -1.67 -0.02
N ARG A 22 7.15 -2.92 0.42
CA ARG A 22 8.37 -3.44 1.04
C ARG A 22 9.58 -3.24 0.13
N LYS A 23 9.47 -3.66 -1.14
CA LYS A 23 10.59 -3.54 -2.07
C LYS A 23 10.94 -2.07 -2.33
N TYR A 24 9.94 -1.21 -2.45
CA TYR A 24 10.15 0.23 -2.63
C TYR A 24 10.95 0.83 -1.47
N PHE A 25 10.58 0.53 -0.22
CA PHE A 25 11.34 0.98 0.96
C PHE A 25 12.73 0.36 1.07
N GLU A 26 12.91 -0.90 0.67
CA GLU A 26 14.25 -1.53 0.57
C GLU A 26 15.15 -0.76 -0.40
N LEU A 27 14.62 -0.30 -1.53
CA LEU A 27 15.35 0.50 -2.52
C LEU A 27 15.65 1.92 -2.03
N LEU A 28 14.90 2.43 -1.06
CA LEU A 28 15.22 3.66 -0.33
C LEU A 28 16.27 3.45 0.79
N GLY A 29 16.82 2.24 0.91
CA GLY A 29 17.87 1.91 1.89
C GLY A 29 17.38 1.42 3.25
N ILE A 30 16.07 1.18 3.40
CA ILE A 30 15.46 0.74 4.66
C ILE A 30 15.56 -0.78 4.77
N LYS A 31 16.15 -1.28 5.87
CA LYS A 31 16.47 -2.71 6.01
C LYS A 31 15.52 -3.46 6.95
N ASN A 32 15.08 -2.83 8.04
CA ASN A 32 14.27 -3.50 9.07
C ASN A 32 12.78 -3.27 8.81
N ILE A 33 12.22 -3.97 7.82
CA ILE A 33 10.81 -3.86 7.43
C ILE A 33 10.07 -5.11 7.85
N LEU A 34 8.98 -4.92 8.60
CA LEU A 34 8.00 -5.95 8.90
C LEU A 34 6.65 -5.52 8.35
N GLY A 35 5.69 -6.43 8.31
CA GLY A 35 4.32 -6.05 8.01
C GLY A 35 3.35 -7.19 8.14
N LYS A 36 2.08 -6.85 7.98
CA LYS A 36 0.98 -7.80 7.92
C LYS A 36 0.00 -7.35 6.85
N TYR A 37 -0.47 -8.30 6.08
CA TYR A 37 -1.54 -8.14 5.10
C TYR A 37 -2.62 -9.19 5.35
N ASN A 38 -3.78 -9.02 4.72
CA ASN A 38 -4.89 -9.94 4.90
C ASN A 38 -4.52 -11.35 4.39
N PRO A 39 -4.67 -12.41 5.20
CA PRO A 39 -4.50 -13.77 4.72
C PRO A 39 -5.46 -14.10 3.59
N LYS A 40 -5.00 -14.89 2.61
CA LYS A 40 -5.82 -15.25 1.46
C LYS A 40 -7.07 -16.01 1.92
N GLY A 41 -8.25 -15.54 1.51
CA GLY A 41 -9.53 -16.19 1.80
C GLY A 41 -10.21 -15.70 3.08
N GLU A 42 -9.65 -14.73 3.80
CA GLU A 42 -10.24 -14.18 5.02
C GLU A 42 -10.88 -12.81 4.77
N GLY A 43 -12.18 -12.78 4.48
CA GLY A 43 -12.94 -11.52 4.42
C GLY A 43 -12.37 -10.45 3.47
N SER A 44 -12.70 -9.19 3.76
CA SER A 44 -12.28 -8.01 3.00
C SER A 44 -10.91 -7.51 3.46
N GLY A 45 -10.00 -7.25 2.52
CA GLY A 45 -8.65 -6.71 2.82
C GLY A 45 -8.71 -5.37 3.52
N ALA A 46 -9.59 -4.48 3.07
CA ALA A 46 -9.84 -3.21 3.72
C ALA A 46 -10.38 -3.36 5.16
N ASP A 47 -11.31 -4.30 5.39
CA ASP A 47 -11.85 -4.52 6.74
C ASP A 47 -10.76 -5.07 7.66
N PHE A 48 -9.88 -5.94 7.15
CA PHE A 48 -8.70 -6.40 7.85
C PHE A 48 -7.78 -5.23 8.27
N VAL A 49 -7.56 -4.26 7.38
CA VAL A 49 -6.76 -3.06 7.68
C VAL A 49 -7.46 -2.23 8.75
N THR A 50 -8.73 -1.89 8.58
CA THR A 50 -9.51 -1.08 9.53
C THR A 50 -9.54 -1.72 10.92
N ASN A 51 -9.83 -3.02 11.02
CA ASN A 51 -9.87 -3.76 12.28
C ASN A 51 -8.48 -3.87 12.95
N SER A 52 -7.41 -3.86 12.16
CA SER A 52 -6.03 -3.90 12.67
C SER A 52 -5.49 -2.53 13.01
N TYR A 53 -6.06 -1.47 12.46
CA TYR A 53 -5.48 -0.12 12.45
C TYR A 53 -5.34 0.44 13.84
N GLU A 54 -6.40 0.47 14.65
CA GLU A 54 -6.37 1.02 16.02
C GLU A 54 -5.23 0.45 16.86
N LYS A 55 -5.10 -0.89 16.88
CA LYS A 55 -4.07 -1.58 17.66
C LYS A 55 -2.67 -1.19 17.20
N ARG A 56 -2.45 -1.05 15.89
CA ARG A 56 -1.15 -0.65 15.34
C ARG A 56 -0.88 0.83 15.55
N PHE A 57 -1.88 1.68 15.37
CA PHE A 57 -1.80 3.11 15.61
C PHE A 57 -1.32 3.37 17.04
N LYS A 58 -2.00 2.83 18.05
CA LYS A 58 -1.60 2.98 19.46
C LYS A 58 -0.18 2.48 19.74
N ALA A 59 0.22 1.37 19.12
CA ALA A 59 1.55 0.79 19.31
C ALA A 59 2.70 1.61 18.67
N PHE A 60 2.40 2.38 17.63
CA PHE A 60 3.41 3.16 16.89
C PHE A 60 3.36 4.66 17.20
N ARG A 61 2.25 5.18 17.75
CA ARG A 61 2.05 6.61 18.08
C ARG A 61 3.21 7.23 18.86
N HIS A 62 3.73 6.50 19.85
CA HIS A 62 4.81 6.97 20.72
C HIS A 62 6.13 6.24 20.47
N LYS A 63 6.24 5.51 19.37
CA LYS A 63 7.38 4.65 19.10
C LYS A 63 8.46 5.39 18.32
N ALA A 64 9.46 5.90 19.04
CA ALA A 64 10.61 6.56 18.44
C ALA A 64 11.39 5.61 17.51
N GLY A 65 11.77 6.11 16.33
CA GLY A 65 12.61 5.39 15.35
C GLY A 65 11.89 4.28 14.57
N SER A 66 10.57 4.20 14.65
CA SER A 66 9.74 3.26 13.87
C SER A 66 8.57 4.00 13.21
N PHE A 67 8.26 3.61 11.97
CA PHE A 67 7.10 4.11 11.23
C PHE A 67 6.03 3.02 11.09
N LEU A 68 4.77 3.43 11.20
CA LEU A 68 3.63 2.66 10.71
C LEU A 68 3.30 3.16 9.31
N VAL A 69 3.27 2.26 8.33
CA VAL A 69 2.82 2.54 6.97
C VAL A 69 1.53 1.76 6.76
N VAL A 70 0.45 2.46 6.47
CA VAL A 70 -0.86 1.87 6.15
C VAL A 70 -1.12 2.07 4.67
N ILE A 71 -1.56 1.02 3.98
CA ILE A 71 -1.97 1.08 2.57
C ILE A 71 -3.37 0.47 2.47
N ILE A 72 -4.35 1.26 2.06
CA ILE A 72 -5.76 0.86 1.97
C ILE A 72 -6.36 1.39 0.67
N ASP A 73 -7.05 0.56 -0.09
CA ASP A 73 -7.65 0.98 -1.35
C ASP A 73 -8.86 1.91 -1.06
N ASP A 74 -8.78 3.11 -1.61
CA ASP A 74 -9.74 4.20 -1.41
C ASP A 74 -10.62 4.35 -2.65
N ASP A 75 -11.20 3.23 -3.07
CA ASP A 75 -12.00 3.10 -4.29
C ASP A 75 -13.26 3.97 -4.27
N THR A 76 -14.44 3.39 -4.00
CA THR A 76 -15.75 4.07 -4.05
C THR A 76 -16.24 4.53 -2.68
N ARG A 77 -15.54 4.16 -1.62
CA ARG A 77 -15.79 4.59 -0.24
C ARG A 77 -14.56 5.34 0.23
N ASP A 78 -14.78 6.47 0.89
CA ASP A 78 -13.75 7.27 1.56
C ASP A 78 -13.24 6.50 2.80
N ARG A 79 -12.53 5.40 2.54
CA ARG A 79 -12.03 4.47 3.56
C ARG A 79 -10.93 5.12 4.38
N ILE A 80 -10.21 6.09 3.82
CA ILE A 80 -9.31 6.92 4.61
C ILE A 80 -10.06 7.69 5.69
N GLN A 81 -11.25 8.21 5.39
CA GLN A 81 -12.08 8.88 6.39
C GLN A 81 -12.51 7.92 7.51
N ASP A 82 -12.80 6.66 7.21
CA ASP A 82 -13.06 5.64 8.24
C ASP A 82 -11.86 5.49 9.18
N LEU A 83 -10.65 5.41 8.65
CA LEU A 83 -9.44 5.35 9.47
C LEU A 83 -9.26 6.63 10.30
N TYR A 84 -9.48 7.80 9.72
CA TYR A 84 -9.37 9.09 10.43
C TYR A 84 -10.42 9.27 11.51
N ASN A 85 -11.63 8.74 11.33
CA ASN A 85 -12.69 8.75 12.33
C ASN A 85 -12.32 7.90 13.56
N ILE A 86 -11.54 6.83 13.36
CA ILE A 86 -11.03 6.00 14.46
C ILE A 86 -9.80 6.66 15.10
N TYR A 87 -8.74 6.91 14.30
CA TYR A 87 -7.51 7.58 14.73
C TYR A 87 -6.88 8.38 13.58
N LYS A 88 -6.94 9.70 13.67
CA LYS A 88 -6.21 10.60 12.78
C LYS A 88 -4.77 10.82 13.28
N PRO A 89 -3.73 10.52 12.48
CA PRO A 89 -2.37 10.81 12.87
C PRO A 89 -2.13 12.31 12.97
N SER A 90 -1.34 12.73 13.96
CA SER A 90 -0.86 14.11 14.04
C SER A 90 0.36 14.31 13.12
N LYS A 91 0.68 15.57 12.77
CA LYS A 91 1.80 15.88 11.86
C LYS A 91 3.18 15.38 12.34
N ASN A 92 3.33 15.15 13.65
CA ASN A 92 4.59 14.74 14.25
C ASN A 92 4.65 13.23 14.54
N GLU A 93 3.60 12.48 14.20
CA GLU A 93 3.56 11.04 14.37
C GLU A 93 4.19 10.34 13.16
N ASN A 94 4.97 9.29 13.43
CA ASN A 94 5.62 8.46 12.41
C ASN A 94 4.60 7.49 11.79
N ILE A 95 3.49 8.01 11.28
CA ILE A 95 2.38 7.23 10.73
C ILE A 95 2.06 7.78 9.34
N LEU A 96 2.27 6.95 8.32
CA LEU A 96 2.00 7.26 6.91
C LEU A 96 0.80 6.44 6.46
N ILE A 97 -0.18 7.08 5.82
CA ILE A 97 -1.36 6.42 5.28
C ILE A 97 -1.40 6.71 3.78
N PHE A 98 -1.35 5.66 2.98
CA PHE A 98 -1.50 5.68 1.53
C PHE A 98 -2.88 5.15 1.19
N SER A 99 -3.67 5.98 0.50
CA SER A 99 -5.01 5.65 0.04
C SER A 99 -5.10 5.79 -1.47
N PRO A 100 -4.58 4.82 -2.24
CA PRO A 100 -4.74 4.86 -3.69
C PRO A 100 -6.22 4.75 -4.08
N LYS A 101 -6.67 5.65 -4.97
CA LYS A 101 -8.04 5.63 -5.54
C LYS A 101 -8.29 4.53 -6.58
N ARG A 102 -7.24 3.78 -6.92
CA ARG A 102 -7.21 2.79 -8.00
C ARG A 102 -6.58 1.54 -7.42
N ASN A 103 -7.02 0.37 -7.90
CA ASN A 103 -6.43 -0.88 -7.45
C ASN A 103 -4.93 -0.94 -7.82
N ILE A 104 -4.20 -1.80 -7.13
CA ILE A 104 -2.75 -1.93 -7.31
C ILE A 104 -2.38 -2.41 -8.73
N GLU A 105 -3.22 -3.20 -9.39
CA GLU A 105 -2.99 -3.68 -10.74
C GLU A 105 -3.05 -2.56 -11.80
N SER A 106 -3.87 -1.55 -11.58
CA SER A 106 -3.92 -0.34 -12.41
C SER A 106 -2.68 0.52 -12.23
N TRP A 107 -2.15 0.61 -11.00
CA TRP A 107 -0.84 1.22 -10.78
C TRP A 107 0.28 0.44 -11.46
N PHE A 108 0.22 -0.90 -11.45
CA PHE A 108 1.18 -1.71 -12.19
C PHE A 108 1.09 -1.47 -13.69
N HIS A 109 -0.13 -1.29 -14.22
CA HIS A 109 -0.31 -0.91 -15.62
C HIS A 109 0.36 0.41 -15.94
N PHE A 110 0.05 1.47 -15.19
CA PHE A 110 0.66 2.77 -15.35
C PHE A 110 2.19 2.71 -15.29
N ILE A 111 2.77 2.01 -14.30
CA ILE A 111 4.22 1.86 -14.17
C ILE A 111 4.82 1.13 -15.39
N GLU A 112 4.10 0.14 -15.94
CA GLU A 112 4.56 -0.63 -17.09
C GLU A 112 4.51 0.19 -18.39
N THR A 113 3.40 0.88 -18.66
CA THR A 113 3.10 1.45 -19.98
C THR A 113 3.20 2.97 -20.04
N GLY A 114 3.17 3.66 -18.90
CA GLY A 114 3.00 5.10 -18.82
C GLY A 114 1.57 5.58 -19.12
N ASP A 115 0.60 4.66 -19.21
CA ASP A 115 -0.80 4.97 -19.50
C ASP A 115 -1.45 5.71 -18.31
N MET A 116 -1.77 6.99 -18.54
CA MET A 116 -2.38 7.88 -17.55
C MET A 116 -3.90 7.69 -17.43
N ASP A 117 -4.51 7.01 -18.41
CA ASP A 117 -5.96 6.85 -18.55
C ASP A 117 -6.45 5.49 -18.03
N VAL A 118 -5.66 4.86 -17.15
CA VAL A 118 -6.01 3.62 -16.44
C VAL A 118 -7.36 3.70 -15.72
N GLU A 119 -8.22 2.70 -15.96
CA GLU A 119 -9.60 2.61 -15.45
C GLU A 119 -10.53 3.76 -15.86
N THR A 120 -10.21 4.48 -16.94
CA THR A 120 -11.11 5.49 -17.52
C THR A 120 -11.90 4.97 -18.73
N HIS A 121 -11.36 3.95 -19.41
CA HIS A 121 -11.96 3.33 -20.58
C HIS A 121 -12.87 2.16 -20.20
N LYS A 122 -13.92 1.97 -21.01
CA LYS A 122 -14.83 0.82 -20.91
C LYS A 122 -14.48 -0.22 -21.96
N ASP A 123 -14.61 -1.49 -21.60
CA ASP A 123 -14.53 -2.60 -22.54
C ASP A 123 -15.73 -2.60 -23.53
N GLU A 124 -15.71 -3.54 -24.48
CA GLU A 124 -16.79 -3.73 -25.46
C GLU A 124 -18.18 -3.99 -24.81
N LYS A 125 -18.21 -4.34 -23.52
CA LYS A 125 -19.42 -4.61 -22.73
C LYS A 125 -19.82 -3.42 -21.84
N GLY A 126 -19.12 -2.29 -21.95
CA GLY A 126 -19.41 -1.08 -21.18
C GLY A 126 -18.92 -1.11 -19.73
N LYS A 127 -18.11 -2.12 -19.33
CA LYS A 127 -17.51 -2.22 -18.00
C LYS A 127 -16.17 -1.50 -17.99
N LEU A 128 -15.85 -0.75 -16.93
CA LEU A 128 -14.52 -0.16 -16.77
C LEU A 128 -13.45 -1.25 -16.89
N MET A 129 -12.42 -0.96 -17.68
CA MET A 129 -11.29 -1.87 -17.87
C MET A 129 -10.63 -2.14 -16.52
N ASP A 130 -10.53 -3.42 -16.20
CA ASP A 130 -9.87 -3.93 -15.00
C ASP A 130 -8.61 -4.69 -15.43
N TYR A 131 -7.46 -4.34 -14.84
CA TYR A 131 -6.17 -4.94 -15.16
C TYR A 131 -5.83 -6.15 -14.30
N LYS A 132 -6.72 -6.55 -13.39
CA LYS A 132 -6.51 -7.68 -12.48
C LYS A 132 -6.08 -8.95 -13.20
N SER A 133 -6.76 -9.31 -14.29
CA SER A 133 -6.44 -10.52 -15.07
C SER A 133 -5.02 -10.48 -15.66
N LYS A 134 -4.58 -9.31 -16.14
CA LYS A 134 -3.25 -9.09 -16.71
C LYS A 134 -2.14 -9.28 -15.67
N TYR A 135 -2.39 -8.89 -14.42
CA TYR A 135 -1.37 -8.88 -13.37
C TYR A 135 -1.53 -9.99 -12.30
N ASN A 136 -2.41 -10.97 -12.53
CA ASN A 136 -2.67 -12.09 -11.62
C ASN A 136 -1.42 -12.87 -11.15
N TYR A 137 -0.39 -12.96 -12.00
CA TYR A 137 0.87 -13.67 -11.71
C TYR A 137 2.09 -12.75 -11.75
N CYS A 138 1.87 -11.45 -11.59
CA CYS A 138 2.93 -10.47 -11.67
C CYS A 138 3.89 -10.58 -10.47
N LYS A 139 5.04 -9.89 -10.59
CA LYS A 139 6.00 -9.72 -9.50
C LYS A 139 5.95 -8.28 -9.02
N PRO A 140 5.23 -7.96 -7.92
CA PRO A 140 5.11 -6.61 -7.38
C PRO A 140 6.45 -5.89 -7.20
N THR A 141 7.51 -6.66 -6.92
CA THR A 141 8.87 -6.16 -6.76
C THR A 141 9.46 -5.52 -8.02
N GLU A 142 9.09 -5.98 -9.21
CA GLU A 142 9.61 -5.41 -10.46
C GLU A 142 8.98 -4.04 -10.74
N PHE A 143 7.69 -3.86 -10.45
CA PHE A 143 7.05 -2.55 -10.53
C PHE A 143 7.62 -1.57 -9.50
N ALA A 144 7.94 -2.05 -8.29
CA ALA A 144 8.58 -1.20 -7.27
C ALA A 144 9.97 -0.71 -7.71
N LYS A 145 10.77 -1.58 -8.36
CA LYS A 145 12.06 -1.19 -8.96
C LYS A 145 11.87 -0.17 -10.06
N LYS A 146 11.01 -0.46 -11.05
CA LYS A 146 10.71 0.44 -12.16
C LYS A 146 10.23 1.81 -11.67
N LEU A 147 9.30 1.83 -10.70
CA LEU A 147 8.86 3.07 -10.10
C LEU A 147 10.02 3.86 -9.48
N LYS A 148 10.93 3.21 -8.74
CA LYS A 148 12.03 3.91 -8.05
C LYS A 148 13.18 4.33 -8.98
N GLU A 149 13.45 3.54 -10.01
CA GLU A 149 14.62 3.70 -10.89
C GLU A 149 14.30 4.58 -12.10
N ASP A 150 13.07 4.48 -12.64
CA ASP A 150 12.73 5.13 -13.91
C ASP A 150 11.80 6.34 -13.71
N ILE A 151 10.86 6.27 -12.76
CA ILE A 151 9.80 7.27 -12.62
C ILE A 151 10.09 8.24 -11.46
N CYS A 152 10.39 7.70 -10.27
CA CYS A 152 10.59 8.43 -9.02
C CYS A 152 12.04 8.31 -8.55
N GLN A 153 12.98 8.79 -9.38
CA GLN A 153 14.43 8.69 -9.10
C GLN A 153 14.83 9.33 -7.76
N LYS A 154 14.14 10.38 -7.33
CA LYS A 154 14.39 11.06 -6.03
C LYS A 154 13.53 10.54 -4.88
N GLY A 155 12.73 9.50 -5.11
CA GLY A 155 11.68 9.05 -4.20
C GLY A 155 10.32 9.67 -4.54
N LEU A 156 9.28 9.17 -3.89
CA LEU A 156 7.96 9.83 -3.89
C LEU A 156 8.06 11.16 -3.12
N PRO A 157 7.34 12.21 -3.56
CA PRO A 157 7.35 13.52 -2.91
C PRO A 157 6.86 13.48 -1.46
#